data_AF-A0A821W4G4-F1
#
_entry.id   AF-A0A821W4G4-F1
#
_cell.length_a   1.000
_cell.length_b   1.000
_cell.length_c   1.000
_cell.angle_alpha   90.00
_cell.angle_beta   90.00
_cell.angle_gamma   90.00
#
_symmetry.space_group_name_H-M   'P 1'
#
loop_
_entity.id
_entity.type
_entity.pdbx_description
1 polymer ?
#
loop_
_entity_poly.entity_id
_entity_poly.type
_entity_poly.pdbx_seq_one_letter_code
_entity_poly.pdbx_strand_id
1 'polypeptide(L)'
;AAVVKLGALSLGADDGEAQIMLINSVKDVAFALNNLINVTKLASGKNIVDPEMQKLKESAKVMVTNVTSLLRTVKNVEDKSQHGTHALECTIESIAQELQTFNNGQLSTNRTTPEELVHVTKQITIARSKVVLGGQ
;
A
#
# COMPACT_ATOMS: atom_id res chain seq x y z
N ALA A 1 -14.80 -11.70 -2.96
CA ALA A 1 -14.15 -11.76 -1.62
C ALA A 1 -12.80 -12.48 -1.64
N ALA A 2 -12.64 -13.62 -2.34
CA ALA A 2 -11.40 -14.40 -2.33
C ALA A 2 -10.15 -13.61 -2.77
N VAL A 3 -10.24 -12.86 -3.88
CA VAL A 3 -9.12 -12.04 -4.41
C VAL A 3 -8.67 -10.96 -3.42
N VAL A 4 -9.62 -10.32 -2.73
CA VAL A 4 -9.32 -9.28 -1.72
C VAL A 4 -8.64 -9.88 -0.50
N LYS A 5 -9.09 -11.05 -0.05
CA LYS A 5 -8.46 -11.75 1.08
C LYS A 5 -7.02 -12.14 0.75
N LEU A 6 -6.76 -12.61 -0.46
CA LEU A 6 -5.41 -12.88 -0.94
C LEU A 6 -4.57 -11.59 -1.03
N GLY A 7 -5.15 -10.50 -1.55
CA GLY A 7 -4.49 -9.18 -1.58
C GLY A 7 -4.14 -8.66 -0.20
N ALA A 8 -5.04 -8.80 0.79
CA ALA A 8 -4.75 -8.45 2.18
C ALA A 8 -3.63 -9.32 2.76
N LEU A 9 -3.65 -10.63 2.55
CA LEU A 9 -2.58 -11.52 3.03
C LEU A 9 -1.21 -11.20 2.41
N SER A 10 -1.19 -10.68 1.18
CA SER A 10 0.04 -10.26 0.49
C SER A 10 0.73 -9.06 1.13
N LEU A 11 0.06 -8.31 2.01
CA LEU A 11 0.65 -7.16 2.71
C LEU A 11 1.64 -7.56 3.82
N GLY A 12 1.68 -8.83 4.20
CA GLY A 12 2.49 -9.31 5.31
C GLY A 12 1.89 -8.95 6.67
N ALA A 13 2.22 -9.73 7.70
CA ALA A 13 1.63 -9.60 9.04
C ALA A 13 1.92 -8.24 9.72
N ASP A 14 2.97 -7.54 9.27
CA ASP A 14 3.40 -6.25 9.84
C ASP A 14 2.48 -5.07 9.45
N ASP A 15 1.67 -5.18 8.39
CA ASP A 15 0.69 -4.15 8.01
C ASP A 15 -0.76 -4.57 8.32
N GLY A 16 -0.98 -5.07 9.55
CA GLY A 16 -2.28 -5.54 10.02
C GLY A 16 -3.39 -4.48 9.92
N GLU A 17 -3.07 -3.21 10.08
CA GLU A 17 -4.04 -2.11 9.95
C GLU A 17 -4.52 -1.95 8.50
N ALA A 18 -3.63 -1.97 7.51
CA ALA A 18 -4.02 -1.93 6.10
C ALA A 18 -4.82 -3.16 5.69
N GLN A 19 -4.48 -4.35 6.21
CA GLN A 19 -5.25 -5.57 5.99
C GLN A 19 -6.69 -5.42 6.48
N ILE A 20 -6.88 -4.94 7.72
CA ILE A 20 -8.19 -4.73 8.33
C ILE A 20 -8.98 -3.69 7.54
N MET A 21 -8.35 -2.57 7.16
CA MET A 21 -8.97 -1.51 6.38
C MET A 21 -9.46 -1.99 5.02
N LEU A 22 -8.65 -2.77 4.30
CA LEU A 22 -9.01 -3.34 2.99
C LEU A 22 -10.18 -4.32 3.11
N ILE A 23 -10.14 -5.22 4.10
CA ILE A 23 -11.21 -6.19 4.33
C ILE A 23 -12.52 -5.50 4.72
N ASN A 24 -12.46 -4.51 5.62
CA ASN A 24 -13.66 -3.78 6.05
C ASN A 24 -14.24 -2.93 4.92
N SER A 25 -13.40 -2.25 4.14
CA SER A 25 -13.86 -1.49 2.96
C SER A 25 -14.65 -2.36 1.97
N VAL A 26 -14.23 -3.61 1.77
CA VAL A 26 -14.95 -4.56 0.90
C VAL A 26 -16.24 -5.08 1.53
N LYS A 27 -16.26 -5.29 2.85
CA LYS A 27 -17.51 -5.64 3.56
C LYS A 27 -18.54 -4.51 3.41
N ASP A 28 -18.12 -3.26 3.57
CA ASP A 28 -19.01 -2.10 3.46
C ASP A 28 -19.59 -1.99 2.05
N VAL A 29 -18.79 -2.22 1.01
CA VAL A 29 -19.27 -2.31 -0.38
C VAL A 29 -20.27 -3.45 -0.55
N ALA A 30 -20.03 -4.62 0.02
CA ALA A 30 -20.95 -5.75 -0.08
C ALA A 30 -22.31 -5.46 0.59
N PHE A 31 -22.30 -4.85 1.77
CA PHE A 31 -23.52 -4.43 2.47
C PHE A 31 -24.27 -3.35 1.70
N ALA A 32 -23.55 -2.33 1.19
CA ALA A 32 -24.13 -1.26 0.38
C ALA A 32 -24.76 -1.81 -0.91
N LEU A 33 -24.10 -2.75 -1.58
CA LEU A 33 -24.62 -3.41 -2.78
C LEU A 33 -25.89 -4.21 -2.48
N ASN A 34 -25.91 -4.99 -1.41
CA ASN A 34 -27.09 -5.76 -1.01
C ASN A 34 -28.28 -4.83 -0.71
N ASN A 35 -28.05 -3.72 -0.01
CA ASN A 35 -29.08 -2.71 0.23
C ASN A 35 -29.55 -2.08 -1.08
N LEU A 36 -28.62 -1.72 -1.97
CA LEU A 36 -28.94 -1.12 -3.27
C LEU A 36 -29.81 -2.03 -4.13
N ILE A 37 -29.52 -3.34 -4.16
CA ILE A 37 -30.35 -4.34 -4.84
C ILE A 37 -31.76 -4.36 -4.27
N ASN A 38 -31.89 -4.41 -2.93
CA ASN A 38 -33.19 -4.42 -2.27
C ASN A 38 -34.02 -3.17 -2.56
N VAL A 39 -33.41 -1.98 -2.47
CA VAL A 39 -34.09 -0.71 -2.74
C VAL A 39 -34.44 -0.57 -4.22
N THR A 40 -33.58 -1.03 -5.13
CA THR A 40 -33.88 -1.06 -6.58
C THR A 40 -35.12 -1.89 -6.88
N LYS A 41 -35.26 -3.07 -6.24
CA LYS A 41 -36.44 -3.92 -6.39
C LYS A 41 -37.72 -3.19 -5.95
N LEU A 42 -37.66 -2.44 -4.85
CA LEU A 42 -38.82 -1.70 -4.32
C LEU A 42 -39.17 -0.45 -5.15
N ALA A 43 -38.19 0.14 -5.82
CA ALA A 43 -38.35 1.32 -6.67
C ALA A 43 -38.73 0.98 -8.12
N SER A 44 -38.50 -0.26 -8.57
CA SER A 44 -38.72 -0.68 -9.95
C SER A 44 -40.16 -0.46 -10.41
N GLY A 45 -40.34 0.23 -11.53
CA GLY A 45 -41.65 0.53 -12.12
C GLY A 45 -42.42 1.67 -11.43
N LYS A 46 -41.85 2.31 -10.40
CA LYS A 46 -42.48 3.45 -9.72
C LYS A 46 -42.14 4.77 -10.41
N ASN A 47 -43.00 5.77 -10.21
CA ASN A 47 -42.78 7.12 -10.72
C ASN A 47 -41.56 7.77 -10.03
N ILE A 48 -40.88 8.70 -10.71
CA ILE A 48 -39.68 9.37 -10.19
C ILE A 48 -39.93 10.18 -8.90
N VAL A 49 -41.17 10.59 -8.66
CA VAL A 49 -41.59 11.34 -7.46
C VAL A 49 -41.87 10.40 -6.27
N ASP A 50 -41.92 9.08 -6.48
CA ASP A 50 -42.17 8.11 -5.43
C ASP A 50 -41.07 8.13 -4.35
N PRO A 51 -41.41 8.04 -3.06
CA PRO A 51 -40.44 8.00 -1.97
C PRO A 51 -39.38 6.89 -2.11
N GLU A 52 -39.72 5.73 -2.69
CA GLU A 52 -38.74 4.66 -2.92
C GLU A 52 -37.69 5.05 -3.97
N MET A 53 -38.04 5.93 -4.92
CA MET A 53 -37.07 6.47 -5.88
C MET A 53 -36.06 7.40 -5.19
N GLN A 54 -36.47 8.12 -4.14
CA GLN A 54 -35.54 8.92 -3.33
C GLN A 54 -34.60 8.03 -2.52
N LYS A 55 -35.12 6.96 -1.90
CA LYS A 55 -34.29 5.95 -1.22
C LYS A 55 -33.29 5.31 -2.18
N LEU A 56 -33.68 5.05 -3.43
CA LEU A 56 -32.78 4.52 -4.46
C LEU A 56 -31.61 5.48 -4.73
N LYS A 57 -31.90 6.78 -4.89
CA LYS A 57 -30.85 7.80 -5.08
C LYS A 57 -29.86 7.84 -3.92
N GLU A 58 -30.37 7.84 -2.68
CA GLU A 58 -29.50 7.84 -1.49
C GLU A 58 -28.69 6.55 -1.36
N SER A 59 -29.31 5.39 -1.61
CA SER A 59 -28.61 4.10 -1.61
C SER A 59 -27.51 4.05 -2.67
N ALA A 60 -27.76 4.58 -3.87
CA ALA A 60 -26.75 4.69 -4.93
C ALA A 60 -25.58 5.60 -4.53
N LYS A 61 -25.86 6.74 -3.89
CA LYS A 61 -24.82 7.64 -3.36
C LYS A 61 -23.94 6.96 -2.32
N VAL A 62 -24.55 6.20 -1.40
CA VAL A 62 -23.83 5.40 -0.40
C VAL A 62 -22.96 4.35 -1.09
N MET A 63 -23.45 3.66 -2.12
CA MET A 63 -22.65 2.69 -2.89
C MET A 63 -21.43 3.35 -3.55
N VAL A 64 -21.61 4.50 -4.21
CA VAL A 64 -20.50 5.25 -4.85
C VAL A 64 -19.47 5.67 -3.81
N THR A 65 -19.92 6.14 -2.64
CA THR A 65 -19.03 6.55 -1.55
C THR A 65 -18.20 5.37 -1.05
N ASN A 66 -18.82 4.21 -0.82
CA ASN A 66 -18.13 3.01 -0.37
C ASN A 66 -17.12 2.50 -1.41
N VAL A 67 -17.48 2.48 -2.69
CA VAL A 67 -16.55 2.09 -3.77
C VAL A 67 -15.37 3.06 -3.85
N THR A 68 -15.62 4.36 -3.72
CA THR A 68 -14.55 5.39 -3.73
C THR A 68 -13.59 5.20 -2.55
N SER A 69 -14.12 4.90 -1.36
CA SER A 69 -13.29 4.60 -0.18
C SER A 69 -12.46 3.33 -0.38
N LEU A 70 -13.04 2.28 -0.97
CA LEU A 70 -12.29 1.06 -1.31
C LEU A 70 -11.14 1.35 -2.30
N LEU A 71 -11.40 2.11 -3.36
CA LEU A 71 -10.36 2.48 -4.33
C LEU A 71 -9.21 3.26 -3.67
N ARG A 72 -9.53 4.16 -2.73
CA ARG A 72 -8.52 4.88 -1.94
C ARG A 72 -7.69 3.92 -1.10
N THR A 73 -8.32 2.97 -0.41
CA THR A 73 -7.61 1.96 0.39
C THR A 73 -6.69 1.10 -0.46
N VAL A 74 -7.16 0.64 -1.63
CA VAL A 74 -6.34 -0.14 -2.59
C VAL A 74 -5.14 0.69 -3.07
N LYS A 75 -5.36 1.96 -3.43
CA LYS A 75 -4.28 2.84 -3.85
C LYS A 75 -3.24 3.05 -2.75
N ASN A 76 -3.67 3.30 -1.51
CA ASN A 76 -2.75 3.46 -0.38
C ASN A 76 -1.89 2.21 -0.17
N VAL A 77 -2.48 1.02 -0.34
CA VAL A 77 -1.77 -0.26 -0.27
C VAL A 77 -0.75 -0.39 -1.40
N GLU A 78 -1.13 -0.06 -2.64
CA GLU A 78 -0.23 -0.09 -3.80
C GLU A 78 0.94 0.90 -3.65
N ASP A 79 0.65 2.15 -3.29
CA ASP A 79 1.65 3.20 -3.12
C ASP A 79 2.70 2.80 -2.05
N LYS A 80 2.27 2.16 -0.95
CA LYS A 80 3.19 1.60 0.07
C LYS A 80 4.10 0.51 -0.49
N SER A 81 3.54 -0.43 -1.26
CA SER A 81 4.32 -1.49 -1.89
C SER A 81 5.35 -0.93 -2.87
N GLN A 82 4.97 0.11 -3.63
CA GLN A 82 5.85 0.74 -4.61
C GLN A 82 6.94 1.60 -3.94
N HIS A 83 6.65 2.22 -2.80
CA HIS A 83 7.62 3.03 -2.05
C HIS A 83 8.86 2.22 -1.63
N GLY A 84 8.67 0.98 -1.15
CA GLY A 84 9.79 0.11 -0.75
C GLY A 84 10.71 -0.23 -1.92
N THR A 85 10.14 -0.57 -3.08
CA THR A 85 10.91 -0.82 -4.31
C THR A 85 11.68 0.43 -4.74
N HIS A 86 11.03 1.59 -4.74
CA HIS A 86 11.67 2.83 -5.15
C HIS A 86 12.82 3.23 -4.22
N ALA A 87 12.67 3.03 -2.90
CA ALA A 87 13.75 3.28 -1.94
C ALA A 87 14.99 2.40 -2.22
N LEU A 88 14.79 1.14 -2.65
CA LEU A 88 15.88 0.26 -3.04
C LEU A 88 16.56 0.73 -4.33
N GLU A 89 15.79 1.18 -5.33
CA GLU A 89 16.33 1.76 -6.58
C GLU A 89 17.20 2.97 -6.28
N CYS A 90 16.73 3.94 -5.49
CA CYS A 90 17.51 5.10 -5.07
C CYS A 90 18.78 4.71 -4.30
N THR A 91 18.72 3.65 -3.48
CA THR A 91 19.88 3.13 -2.75
C THR A 91 20.92 2.55 -3.71
N ILE A 92 20.48 1.79 -4.73
CA ILE A 92 21.37 1.24 -5.78
C ILE A 92 22.04 2.38 -6.55
N GLU A 93 21.28 3.39 -6.95
CA GLU A 93 21.81 4.57 -7.65
C GLU A 93 22.83 5.33 -6.81
N SER A 94 22.54 5.52 -5.51
CA SER A 94 23.46 6.19 -4.59
C SER A 94 24.77 5.42 -4.42
N ILE A 95 24.72 4.09 -4.29
CA ILE A 95 25.92 3.23 -4.23
C ILE A 95 26.70 3.32 -5.55
N ALA A 96 26.02 3.28 -6.70
CA ALA A 96 26.66 3.38 -8.00
C ALA A 96 27.38 4.72 -8.19
N GLN A 97 26.78 5.83 -7.73
CA GLN A 97 27.41 7.15 -7.73
C GLN A 97 28.64 7.17 -6.81
N GLU A 98 28.54 6.63 -5.60
CA GLU A 98 29.67 6.59 -4.65
C GLU A 98 30.85 5.77 -5.22
N LEU A 99 30.56 4.65 -5.89
CA LEU A 99 31.59 3.85 -6.57
C LEU A 99 32.26 4.61 -7.71
N GLN A 100 31.53 5.41 -8.49
CA GLN A 100 32.11 6.25 -9.53
C GLN A 100 33.01 7.34 -8.92
N THR A 101 32.54 8.03 -7.87
CA THR A 101 33.31 9.02 -7.11
C THR A 101 34.62 8.42 -6.59
N PHE A 102 34.54 7.23 -5.98
CA PHE A 102 35.70 6.50 -5.47
C PHE A 102 36.70 6.14 -6.59
N ASN A 103 36.22 5.57 -7.71
CA ASN A 103 37.07 5.18 -8.84
C ASN A 103 37.72 6.37 -9.54
N ASN A 104 37.07 7.53 -9.53
CA ASN A 104 37.61 8.77 -10.08
C ASN A 104 38.70 9.41 -9.18
N GLY A 105 39.04 8.79 -8.05
CA GLY A 105 40.09 9.26 -7.16
C GLY A 105 39.72 10.53 -6.39
N GLN A 106 38.43 10.87 -6.29
CA GLN A 106 37.94 11.90 -5.37
C GLN A 106 37.98 11.35 -3.94
N LEU A 107 39.20 11.24 -3.41
CA LEU A 107 39.45 10.81 -2.03
C LEU A 107 39.00 11.92 -1.08
N SER A 108 38.19 11.55 -0.09
CA SER A 108 37.84 12.47 0.98
C SER A 108 39.12 12.94 1.69
N THR A 109 39.22 14.24 1.96
CA THR A 109 40.36 14.83 2.67
C THR A 109 40.37 14.48 4.16
N ASN A 110 39.39 13.71 4.62
CA ASN A 110 39.22 13.33 6.02
C ASN A 110 40.13 12.15 6.34
N ARG A 111 40.93 12.33 7.40
CA ARG A 111 41.80 11.29 7.92
C ARG A 111 40.95 10.29 8.71
N THR A 112 40.79 9.08 8.18
CA THR A 112 40.05 7.99 8.84
C THR A 112 41.00 7.08 9.63
N THR A 113 40.54 6.56 10.76
CA THR A 113 41.29 5.58 11.58
C THR A 113 40.98 4.14 11.16
N PRO A 114 41.91 3.19 11.37
CA PRO A 114 41.66 1.77 11.15
C PRO A 114 40.46 1.24 11.97
N GLU A 115 40.26 1.74 13.18
CA GLU A 115 39.17 1.36 14.07
C GLU A 115 37.80 1.78 13.51
N GLU A 116 37.70 2.95 12.89
CA GLU A 116 36.49 3.40 12.19
C GLU A 116 36.17 2.51 10.99
N LEU A 117 37.19 2.08 10.22
CA LEU A 117 36.99 1.17 9.10
C LEU A 117 36.47 -0.21 9.56
N VAL A 118 37.02 -0.73 10.65
CA VAL A 118 36.53 -1.98 11.28
C VAL A 118 35.09 -1.82 11.76
N HIS A 119 34.75 -0.66 12.34
CA HIS A 119 33.38 -0.38 12.78
C HIS A 119 32.39 -0.39 11.59
N VAL A 120 32.69 0.33 10.51
CA VAL A 120 31.85 0.37 9.31
C VAL A 120 31.66 -1.03 8.70
N THR A 121 32.74 -1.83 8.64
CA THR A 121 32.66 -3.21 8.10
C THR A 121 31.71 -4.10 8.92
N LYS A 122 31.67 -3.91 10.26
CA LYS A 122 30.70 -4.61 11.12
C LYS A 122 29.27 -4.17 10.83
N GLN A 123 29.03 -2.87 10.63
CA GLN A 123 27.70 -2.35 10.28
C GLN A 123 27.21 -2.88 8.93
N ILE A 124 28.09 -3.00 7.93
CA ILE A 124 27.76 -3.63 6.64
C ILE A 124 27.30 -5.08 6.83
N THR A 125 27.98 -5.83 7.70
CA THR A 125 27.61 -7.22 7.99
C THR A 125 26.21 -7.31 8.60
N ILE A 126 25.88 -6.43 9.55
CA ILE A 126 24.55 -6.38 10.17
C ILE A 126 23.49 -5.98 9.13
N ALA A 127 23.77 -4.97 8.31
CA ALA A 127 22.87 -4.52 7.25
C ALA A 127 22.60 -5.64 6.23
N ARG A 128 23.63 -6.38 5.81
CA ARG A 128 23.49 -7.54 4.92
C ARG A 128 22.55 -8.60 5.51
N SER A 129 22.72 -8.96 6.78
CA SER A 129 21.85 -9.93 7.44
C SER A 129 20.40 -9.47 7.46
N LYS A 130 20.14 -8.18 7.71
CA LYS A 130 18.79 -7.61 7.68
C LYS A 130 18.16 -7.68 6.29
N VAL A 131 18.91 -7.37 5.23
CA VAL A 131 18.42 -7.46 3.85
C VAL A 131 18.04 -8.88 3.47
N VAL A 132 18.86 -9.87 3.86
CA VAL A 132 18.57 -11.30 3.57
C VAL A 132 17.29 -11.74 4.27
N LEU A 133 17.08 -11.32 5.53
CA LEU A 133 15.88 -11.66 6.29
C LEU A 133 14.63 -10.93 5.76
N GLY A 134 14.77 -9.68 5.31
CA GLY A 134 13.66 -8.89 4.80
C GLY A 134 13.23 -9.25 3.37
N GLY A 135 14.03 -10.04 2.65
CA GLY A 135 13.71 -10.54 1.30
C GLY A 135 13.14 -11.96 1.25
N GLN A 136 12.92 -12.62 2.41
CA GLN A 136 12.29 -13.94 2.54
C GLN A 136 10.82 -13.81 2.92
#